data_AF-A0A963WK87-F1
#
_entry.id   AF-A0A963WK87-F1
#
_cell.length_a   1.000
_cell.length_b   1.000
_cell.length_c   1.000
_cell.angle_alpha   90.00
_cell.angle_beta   90.00
_cell.angle_gamma   90.00
#
_symmetry.space_group_name_H-M   'P 1'
#
loop_
_entity.id
_entity.type
_entity.pdbx_description
1 polymer ?
#
loop_
_entity_poly.entity_id
_entity_poly.type
_entity_poly.pdbx_seq_one_letter_code
_entity_poly.pdbx_strand_id
1 'polypeptide(L)'
;MSKPKRLTRTLAFALPLLALAGPPAEAKKKKVEETEQAAPVDPSVPWLYRGSDVPQDKEWKFGELPNGLRYAVRKNGVPPDQVSIRIRIDAGSLYETDQEQGYAHLIEHLLFRESKYLGDG
;
A
#
# COMPACT_ATOMS: atom_id res chain seq x y z
N MET A 1 0.24 -63.77 -48.17
CA MET A 1 -0.68 -64.87 -47.76
C MET A 1 -0.73 -64.94 -46.24
N SER A 2 -1.91 -65.20 -45.70
CA SER A 2 -2.26 -65.52 -44.29
C SER A 2 -2.38 -64.37 -43.27
N LYS A 3 -3.63 -64.07 -42.92
CA LYS A 3 -4.07 -63.47 -41.64
C LYS A 3 -4.32 -64.59 -40.62
N PRO A 4 -4.35 -64.27 -39.32
CA PRO A 4 -5.54 -64.55 -38.51
C PRO A 4 -5.96 -63.30 -37.70
N LYS A 5 -7.17 -62.73 -37.89
CA LYS A 5 -8.44 -62.98 -37.16
C LYS A 5 -8.29 -62.90 -35.63
N ARG A 6 -8.44 -61.70 -35.05
CA ARG A 6 -9.61 -61.18 -34.29
C ARG A 6 -9.95 -61.98 -33.03
N LEU A 7 -9.79 -61.37 -31.86
CA LEU A 7 -10.76 -61.53 -30.78
C LEU A 7 -11.02 -60.20 -30.08
N THR A 8 -12.28 -59.84 -30.13
CA THR A 8 -12.98 -58.73 -29.51
C THR A 8 -12.84 -58.71 -28.00
N ARG A 9 -12.64 -57.53 -27.41
CA ARG A 9 -13.28 -57.22 -26.12
C ARG A 9 -13.56 -55.72 -26.00
N THR A 10 -14.76 -55.38 -26.44
CA THR A 10 -15.50 -54.19 -26.04
C THR A 10 -15.54 -54.12 -24.51
N LEU A 11 -15.12 -53.00 -23.92
CA LEU A 11 -15.62 -52.60 -22.62
C LEU A 11 -15.81 -51.08 -22.65
N ALA A 12 -17.07 -50.70 -22.87
CA ALA A 12 -17.54 -49.35 -22.69
C ALA A 12 -17.54 -49.01 -21.20
N PHE A 13 -16.90 -47.90 -20.84
CA PHE A 13 -17.26 -47.14 -19.65
C PHE A 13 -17.24 -45.66 -20.03
N ALA A 14 -18.38 -45.21 -20.57
CA ALA A 14 -18.74 -43.81 -20.58
C ALA A 14 -19.24 -43.46 -19.17
N LEU A 15 -18.49 -42.64 -18.44
CA LEU A 15 -18.98 -41.96 -17.25
C LEU A 15 -19.21 -40.48 -17.62
N PRO A 16 -20.44 -39.97 -17.51
CA PRO A 16 -20.70 -38.55 -17.70
C PRO A 16 -20.31 -37.83 -16.41
N LEU A 17 -19.23 -37.05 -16.42
CA LEU A 17 -18.96 -36.09 -15.35
C LEU A 17 -19.70 -34.79 -15.69
N LEU A 18 -21.00 -34.80 -15.48
CA LEU A 18 -21.86 -33.62 -15.60
C LEU A 18 -22.01 -32.96 -14.22
N ALA A 19 -21.75 -31.65 -14.21
CA ALA A 19 -22.19 -30.65 -13.24
C ALA A 19 -21.53 -30.65 -11.84
N LEU A 20 -20.45 -29.88 -11.73
CA LEU A 20 -20.22 -29.03 -10.56
C LEU A 20 -19.85 -27.60 -10.99
N ALA A 21 -20.72 -26.97 -11.79
CA ALA A 21 -20.72 -25.52 -11.95
C ALA A 21 -21.72 -24.95 -10.93
N GLY A 22 -21.23 -24.65 -9.72
CA GLY A 22 -21.98 -23.77 -8.82
C GLY A 22 -22.12 -22.39 -9.47
N PRO A 23 -23.22 -21.66 -9.24
CA PRO A 23 -23.32 -20.29 -9.74
C PRO A 23 -22.14 -19.47 -9.20
N PRO A 24 -21.58 -18.53 -9.99
CA PRO A 24 -20.59 -17.61 -9.45
C PRO A 24 -21.25 -16.89 -8.27
N ALA A 25 -20.64 -17.01 -7.09
CA ALA A 25 -21.02 -16.20 -5.96
C ALA A 25 -20.79 -14.75 -6.37
N GLU A 26 -21.87 -14.05 -6.68
CA GLU A 26 -21.84 -12.63 -6.94
C GLU A 26 -21.44 -11.98 -5.61
N ALA A 27 -20.16 -11.64 -5.50
CA ALA A 27 -19.64 -10.91 -4.37
C ALA A 27 -20.45 -9.62 -4.29
N LYS A 28 -21.37 -9.54 -3.33
CA LYS A 28 -22.02 -8.28 -2.95
C LYS A 28 -20.89 -7.31 -2.64
N LYS A 29 -20.56 -6.44 -3.59
CA LYS A 29 -19.73 -5.27 -3.35
C LYS A 29 -20.44 -4.50 -2.25
N LYS A 30 -19.95 -4.65 -1.03
CA LYS A 30 -20.30 -3.74 0.06
C LYS A 30 -19.88 -2.38 -0.46
N LYS A 31 -20.88 -1.56 -0.82
CA LYS A 31 -20.67 -0.15 -1.08
C LYS A 31 -20.03 0.38 0.19
N VAL A 32 -18.72 0.62 0.13
CA VAL A 32 -18.06 1.44 1.14
C VAL A 32 -18.68 2.81 0.89
N GLU A 33 -19.64 3.16 1.74
CA GLU A 33 -20.08 4.55 1.84
C GLU A 33 -18.87 5.34 2.28
N GLU A 34 -18.28 6.04 1.32
CA GLU A 34 -17.33 7.10 1.55
C GLU A 34 -18.06 8.12 2.42
N THR A 35 -17.84 8.02 3.72
CA THR A 35 -18.42 8.95 4.69
C THR A 35 -17.56 10.19 4.60
N GLU A 36 -17.78 10.99 3.56
CA GLU A 36 -17.18 12.30 3.38
C GLU A 36 -17.91 13.29 4.29
N GLN A 37 -17.75 13.09 5.60
CA GLN A 37 -17.97 14.10 6.61
C GLN A 37 -16.91 13.86 7.68
N ALA A 38 -15.76 14.54 7.52
CA ALA A 38 -14.81 14.69 8.60
C ALA A 38 -15.56 15.32 9.79
N ALA A 39 -15.70 14.55 10.87
CA ALA A 39 -16.15 15.08 12.15
C ALA A 39 -15.32 16.33 12.51
N PRO A 40 -15.89 17.32 13.22
CA PRO A 40 -15.15 18.51 13.62
C PRO A 40 -13.84 18.10 14.29
N VAL A 41 -12.74 18.43 13.63
CA VAL A 41 -11.40 18.05 14.06
C VAL A 41 -11.08 18.89 15.28
N ASP A 42 -11.05 18.26 16.46
CA ASP A 42 -10.53 18.91 17.66
C ASP A 42 -9.06 19.27 17.43
N PRO A 43 -8.69 20.56 17.39
CA PRO A 43 -7.33 20.99 17.15
C PRO A 43 -6.37 20.60 18.28
N SER A 44 -6.88 20.19 19.44
CA SER A 44 -6.07 19.67 20.55
C SER A 44 -5.54 18.25 20.31
N VAL A 45 -6.18 17.49 19.41
CA VAL A 45 -5.75 16.14 19.06
C VAL A 45 -4.68 16.21 17.95
N PRO A 46 -3.49 15.64 18.18
CA PRO A 46 -2.45 15.57 17.15
C PRO A 46 -2.96 14.97 15.84
N TRP A 47 -2.46 15.48 14.71
CA TRP A 47 -2.87 15.05 13.38
C TRP A 47 -2.77 13.54 13.14
N LEU A 48 -1.85 12.84 13.82
CA LEU A 48 -1.67 11.40 13.69
C LEU A 48 -2.79 10.58 14.36
N TYR A 49 -3.44 11.12 15.39
CA TYR A 49 -4.42 10.40 16.21
C TYR A 49 -5.87 10.80 15.93
N ARG A 50 -6.12 11.72 14.99
CA ARG A 50 -7.46 12.16 14.61
C ARG A 50 -8.28 10.96 14.11
N GLY A 51 -9.42 10.69 14.73
CA GLY A 51 -10.29 9.56 14.37
C GLY A 51 -9.73 8.18 14.72
N SER A 52 -8.66 8.11 15.54
CA SER A 52 -8.07 6.85 16.00
C SER A 52 -8.48 6.53 17.44
N ASP A 53 -8.64 5.25 17.73
CA ASP A 53 -8.81 4.68 19.07
C ASP A 53 -7.47 4.26 19.71
N VAL A 54 -6.36 4.44 18.99
CA VAL A 54 -5.01 4.12 19.48
C VAL A 54 -4.60 5.11 20.56
N PRO A 55 -4.14 4.65 21.74
CA PRO A 55 -3.63 5.52 22.78
C PRO A 55 -2.47 6.38 22.31
N GLN A 56 -2.46 7.65 22.72
CA GLN A 56 -1.40 8.58 22.37
C GLN A 56 -0.13 8.29 23.18
N ASP A 57 1.02 8.23 22.50
CA ASP A 57 2.32 8.19 23.16
C ASP A 57 2.73 9.62 23.53
N LYS A 58 2.81 9.88 24.85
CA LYS A 58 3.11 11.19 25.41
C LYS A 58 4.57 11.63 25.22
N GLU A 59 5.46 10.71 24.87
CA GLU A 59 6.87 11.02 24.58
C GLU A 59 7.04 11.72 23.22
N TRP A 60 6.06 11.58 22.33
CA TRP A 60 6.03 12.26 21.05
C TRP A 60 5.31 13.61 21.13
N LYS A 61 5.95 14.62 20.55
CA LYS A 61 5.36 15.94 20.32
C LYS A 61 5.02 16.06 18.84
N PHE A 62 3.77 16.35 18.56
CA PHE A 62 3.25 16.53 17.21
C PHE A 62 2.86 17.99 16.99
N GLY A 63 2.93 18.44 15.74
CA GLY A 63 2.39 19.73 15.35
C GLY A 63 2.31 19.87 13.85
N GLU A 64 1.79 21.02 13.44
CA GLU A 64 1.63 21.42 12.05
C GLU A 64 2.06 22.89 11.96
N LEU A 65 2.96 23.20 11.03
CA LEU A 65 3.42 24.56 10.79
C LEU A 65 2.41 25.33 9.94
N PRO A 66 2.46 26.68 9.90
CA PRO A 66 1.54 27.49 9.07
C PRO A 66 1.56 27.17 7.57
N ASN A 67 2.64 26.56 7.08
CA ASN A 67 2.77 26.11 5.69
C ASN A 67 2.21 24.69 5.44
N GLY A 68 1.58 24.07 6.44
CA GLY A 68 1.03 22.72 6.36
C GLY A 68 2.02 21.60 6.64
N LEU A 69 3.30 21.91 6.93
CA LEU A 69 4.28 20.87 7.28
C LEU A 69 3.94 20.25 8.64
N ARG A 70 3.62 18.96 8.62
CA ARG A 70 3.40 18.15 9.81
C ARG A 70 4.73 17.62 10.34
N TYR A 71 4.92 17.71 11.65
CA TYR A 71 6.11 17.18 12.32
C TYR A 71 5.75 16.29 13.52
N ALA A 72 6.66 15.38 13.84
CA ALA A 72 6.67 14.56 15.03
C ALA A 72 8.11 14.53 15.58
N VAL A 73 8.29 14.88 16.85
CA VAL A 73 9.61 14.91 17.50
C VAL A 73 9.53 14.17 18.83
N ARG A 74 10.54 13.34 19.10
CA ARG A 74 10.72 12.64 20.37
C ARG A 74 12.15 12.79 20.83
N LYS A 75 12.34 12.97 22.14
CA LYS A 75 13.67 12.91 22.75
C LYS A 75 14.11 11.45 22.85
N ASN A 76 15.27 11.13 22.31
CA ASN A 76 15.92 9.84 22.48
C ASN A 76 17.33 10.06 23.05
N GLY A 77 17.70 9.27 24.06
CA GLY A 77 18.99 9.39 24.74
C GLY A 77 20.01 8.32 24.33
N VAL A 78 19.64 7.37 23.48
CA VAL A 78 20.49 6.22 23.11
C VAL A 78 20.47 6.01 21.59
N PRO A 79 21.63 6.08 20.90
CA PRO A 79 22.94 6.50 21.42
C PRO A 79 22.95 7.99 21.85
N PRO A 80 23.78 8.37 22.83
CA PRO A 80 23.92 9.77 23.25
C PRO A 80 24.52 10.62 22.12
N ASP A 81 24.25 11.92 22.17
CA ASP A 81 24.78 12.95 21.26
C ASP A 81 24.48 12.71 19.76
N GLN A 82 23.41 11.97 19.46
CA GLN A 82 22.95 11.73 18.11
C GLN A 82 21.54 12.25 17.87
N VAL A 83 21.28 12.61 16.61
CA VAL A 83 19.95 12.95 16.12
C VAL A 83 19.67 12.16 14.84
N SER A 84 18.43 11.67 14.72
CA SER A 84 17.92 11.09 13.47
C SER A 84 16.85 12.02 12.93
N ILE A 85 17.05 12.51 11.71
CA ILE A 85 16.10 13.34 11.00
C ILE A 85 15.55 12.51 9.84
N ARG A 86 14.22 12.49 9.70
CA ARG A 86 13.53 11.81 8.62
C ARG A 86 12.53 12.77 8.00
N ILE A 87 12.59 12.91 6.67
CA ILE A 87 11.61 13.65 5.89
C ILE A 87 10.79 12.61 5.13
N ARG A 88 9.48 12.67 5.31
CA ARG A 88 8.53 11.78 4.62
C ARG A 88 7.73 12.60 3.63
N ILE A 89 7.68 12.13 2.39
CA ILE A 89 6.76 12.63 1.36
C ILE A 89 5.61 11.63 1.27
N ASP A 90 4.38 12.13 1.30
CA ASP A 90 3.16 11.30 1.21
C ASP A 90 2.76 11.08 -0.26
N ALA A 91 3.74 10.67 -1.06
CA ALA A 91 3.63 10.32 -2.47
C ALA A 91 4.75 9.33 -2.83
N GLY A 92 4.57 8.56 -3.89
CA GLY A 92 5.50 7.54 -4.35
C GLY A 92 5.01 6.88 -5.63
N SER A 93 5.57 5.72 -6.00
CA SER A 93 5.27 5.06 -7.28
C SER A 93 3.79 4.69 -7.48
N LEU A 94 3.01 4.51 -6.41
CA LEU A 94 1.56 4.29 -6.48
C LEU A 94 0.78 5.48 -7.07
N TYR A 95 1.40 6.66 -7.13
CA TYR A 95 0.83 7.88 -7.68
C TYR A 95 1.34 8.18 -9.10
N GLU A 96 2.19 7.34 -9.67
CA GLU A 96 2.70 7.50 -11.04
C GLU A 96 1.64 7.11 -12.07
N THR A 97 1.57 7.87 -13.17
CA THR A 97 0.90 7.42 -14.39
C THR A 97 1.78 6.46 -15.19
N ASP A 98 1.23 5.81 -16.21
CA ASP A 98 1.99 4.91 -17.10
C ASP A 98 3.18 5.61 -17.78
N GLN A 99 3.10 6.92 -17.98
CA GLN A 99 4.19 7.71 -18.60
C GLN A 99 5.27 8.14 -17.61
N GLU A 100 5.02 7.98 -16.30
CA GLU A 100 5.88 8.43 -15.21
C GLU A 100 6.52 7.26 -14.46
N GLN A 101 6.43 6.04 -15.00
CA GLN A 101 6.95 4.85 -14.32
C GLN A 101 8.43 5.01 -13.95
N GLY A 102 8.70 4.93 -12.65
CA GLY A 102 10.04 5.07 -12.08
C GLY A 102 10.45 6.50 -11.74
N TYR A 103 9.59 7.50 -11.93
CA TYR A 103 9.90 8.90 -11.61
C TYR A 103 10.10 9.14 -10.13
N ALA A 104 9.30 8.53 -9.25
CA ALA A 104 9.46 8.67 -7.80
C ALA A 104 10.85 8.19 -7.36
N HIS A 105 11.30 7.06 -7.90
CA HIS A 105 12.64 6.52 -7.62
C HIS A 105 13.75 7.36 -8.27
N LEU A 106 13.55 7.83 -9.50
CA LEU A 106 14.50 8.73 -10.15
C LEU A 106 14.67 10.03 -9.35
N ILE A 107 13.58 10.66 -8.92
CA ILE A 107 13.59 11.88 -8.13
C ILE A 107 14.30 11.66 -6.78
N GLU A 108 14.10 10.51 -6.13
CA GLU A 108 14.86 10.14 -4.93
C GLU A 108 16.38 10.16 -5.19
N HIS A 109 16.83 9.57 -6.31
CA HIS A 109 18.24 9.61 -6.69
C HIS A 109 18.73 11.03 -6.99
N LEU A 110 17.93 11.84 -7.69
CA LEU A 110 18.31 13.21 -8.05
C LEU A 110 18.41 14.13 -6.82
N LEU A 111 17.68 13.84 -5.73
CA LEU A 111 17.71 14.62 -4.50
C LEU A 111 19.12 14.72 -3.89
N PHE A 112 19.97 13.72 -4.13
CA PHE A 112 21.35 13.66 -3.62
C PHE A 112 22.41 14.14 -4.61
N ARG A 113 22.01 14.62 -5.80
CA ARG A 113 22.95 15.14 -6.78
C ARG A 113 23.34 16.59 -6.49
N GLU A 114 22.34 17.48 -6.49
CA GLU A 114 22.56 18.91 -6.34
C GLU A 114 21.33 19.58 -5.71
N SER A 115 21.55 20.68 -5.00
CA SER A 115 20.50 21.63 -4.61
C SER A 115 20.96 23.06 -4.83
N LYS A 116 20.04 24.02 -4.78
CA LYS A 116 20.35 25.45 -4.95
C LYS A 116 21.51 25.95 -4.08
N TYR A 117 21.71 25.36 -2.90
CA TYR A 117 22.71 25.81 -1.91
C TYR A 117 23.84 24.81 -1.68
N LEU A 118 23.78 23.62 -2.29
CA LEU A 118 24.78 22.57 -2.19
C LEU A 118 25.04 22.07 -3.61
N GLY A 119 26.22 22.38 -4.16
CA GLY A 119 26.60 21.97 -5.52
C GLY A 119 26.76 20.45 -5.64
N ASP A 120 27.12 20.01 -6.86
CA ASP A 120 27.57 18.64 -7.10
C ASP A 120 28.73 18.29 -6.14
N GLY A 121 28.63 17.11 -5.51
CA GLY A 121 29.60 16.61 -4.53
C GLY A 121 31.02 16.45 -5.06
#